data_AF-A0A7T0H2T1-F1
#
_entry.id   AF-A0A7T0H2T1-F1
#
_cell.length_a   1.000
_cell.length_b   1.000
_cell.length_c   1.000
_cell.angle_alpha   90.00
_cell.angle_beta   90.00
_cell.angle_gamma   90.00
#
_symmetry.space_group_name_H-M   'P 1'
#
loop_
_entity.id
_entity.type
_entity.pdbx_description
1 polymer ?
#
loop_
_entity_poly.entity_id
_entity_poly.type
_entity_poly.pdbx_seq_one_letter_code
_entity_poly.pdbx_strand_id
1 'polypeptide(L)'
;MLRGDNPHNLQQLIRLPGQQWDKETGLYYNRHRYLDPLQGRYITQDPIGLKGGLNPYTYPLNPTTDADPLGLFVMLLPIIGEVAINWLVVGSGVAGGAVLATPSDAPQSKAKTESLTKCDTAKLCPPCKTISGRIIPVKTLSYRPLDEIPDDKMEHGVYGSHHNIFEANQAPSNTPKPCKCFWVKQGYVLKPWEISSDIVPMEPFLE
;
A
#
# COMPACT_ATOMS: atom_id res chain seq x y z
N MET A 1 32.79 -18.92 13.82
CA MET A 1 33.46 -17.63 14.10
C MET A 1 34.82 -17.66 13.40
N LEU A 2 34.99 -16.97 12.27
CA LEU A 2 36.27 -16.86 11.58
C LEU A 2 36.92 -15.53 11.99
N ARG A 3 37.69 -15.55 13.07
CA ARG A 3 38.59 -14.45 13.44
C ARG A 3 39.99 -15.02 13.57
N GLY A 4 40.54 -15.44 12.44
CA GLY A 4 41.96 -15.80 12.30
C GLY A 4 42.49 -15.03 11.11
N ASP A 5 43.37 -14.07 11.36
CA ASP A 5 44.18 -13.33 10.39
C ASP A 5 43.44 -12.49 9.34
N ASN A 6 43.15 -11.24 9.72
CA ASN A 6 42.78 -10.17 8.79
C ASN A 6 43.84 -9.05 8.79
N PRO A 7 45.05 -9.30 8.24
CA PRO A 7 46.17 -8.35 8.30
C PRO A 7 45.90 -7.03 7.58
N HIS A 8 44.92 -7.01 6.67
CA HIS A 8 44.54 -5.83 5.88
C HIS A 8 43.26 -5.14 6.39
N ASN A 9 42.72 -5.57 7.53
CA ASN A 9 41.46 -5.06 8.10
C ASN A 9 40.30 -5.03 7.08
N LEU A 10 40.26 -6.03 6.19
CA LEU A 10 39.22 -6.19 5.18
C LEU A 10 37.89 -6.49 5.88
N GLN A 11 36.94 -5.59 5.75
CA GLN A 11 35.61 -5.77 6.32
C GLN A 11 34.73 -6.54 5.33
N GLN A 12 34.23 -7.69 5.75
CA GLN A 12 33.14 -8.34 5.02
C GLN A 12 31.90 -7.47 5.19
N LEU A 13 31.42 -6.84 4.11
CA LEU A 13 30.23 -5.97 4.15
C LEU A 13 28.95 -6.73 3.83
N ILE A 14 29.04 -7.85 3.11
CA ILE A 14 27.88 -8.68 2.78
C ILE A 14 27.49 -9.56 3.97
N ARG A 15 26.19 -9.74 4.18
CA ARG A 15 25.59 -10.50 5.29
C ARG A 15 24.76 -11.67 4.74
N LEU A 16 23.60 -11.94 5.34
CA LEU A 16 22.57 -12.86 4.81
C LEU A 16 22.32 -12.59 3.32
N PRO A 17 21.75 -13.54 2.55
CA PRO A 17 21.74 -13.49 1.09
C PRO A 17 21.30 -12.12 0.53
N GLY A 18 22.28 -11.37 0.01
CA GLY A 18 22.06 -10.08 -0.66
C GLY A 18 22.03 -8.83 0.23
N GLN A 19 22.32 -8.93 1.54
CA GLN A 19 22.24 -7.79 2.45
C GLN A 19 23.60 -7.10 2.64
N GLN A 20 23.61 -5.76 2.67
CA GLN A 20 24.79 -4.96 2.93
C GLN A 20 24.77 -4.42 4.36
N TRP A 21 25.87 -4.58 5.09
CA TRP A 21 26.05 -3.95 6.39
C TRP A 21 26.24 -2.44 6.23
N ASP A 22 25.39 -1.69 6.91
CA ASP A 22 25.59 -0.27 7.12
C ASP A 22 26.36 -0.05 8.44
N LYS A 23 27.53 0.58 8.33
CA LYS A 23 28.42 0.83 9.46
C LYS A 23 27.89 1.94 10.37
N GLU A 24 27.14 2.90 9.84
CA GLU A 24 26.67 4.07 10.61
C GLU A 24 25.54 3.67 11.56
N THR A 25 24.64 2.81 11.09
CA THR A 25 23.45 2.38 11.85
C THR A 25 23.61 1.02 12.51
N GLY A 26 24.54 0.19 12.02
CA GLY A 26 24.65 -1.22 12.44
C GLY A 26 23.48 -2.08 11.95
N LEU A 27 22.75 -1.62 10.92
CA LEU A 27 21.64 -2.35 10.30
C LEU A 27 22.08 -3.05 9.01
N TYR A 28 21.28 -4.01 8.57
CA TYR A 28 21.46 -4.67 7.29
C TYR A 28 20.52 -4.06 6.25
N TYR A 29 21.08 -3.36 5.28
CA TYR A 29 20.35 -2.82 4.15
C TYR A 29 19.98 -3.93 3.17
N ASN A 30 18.69 -4.08 2.90
CA ASN A 30 18.11 -5.01 1.93
C ASN A 30 17.21 -4.25 0.95
N ARG A 31 17.85 -3.59 -0.04
CA ARG A 31 17.21 -2.82 -1.13
C ARG A 31 16.12 -1.84 -0.66
N HIS A 32 14.91 -2.31 -0.42
CA HIS A 32 13.78 -1.48 -0.01
C HIS A 32 13.63 -1.34 1.51
N ARG A 33 14.35 -2.14 2.32
CA ARG A 33 14.16 -2.19 3.78
C ARG A 33 15.47 -2.31 4.55
N TYR A 34 15.45 -1.87 5.81
CA TYR A 34 16.53 -2.10 6.77
C TYR A 34 16.13 -3.21 7.76
N LEU A 35 17.00 -4.21 7.91
CA LEU A 35 16.86 -5.34 8.84
C LEU A 35 17.68 -5.06 10.09
N ASP A 36 17.05 -5.20 11.26
CA ASP A 36 17.74 -5.20 12.55
C ASP A 36 18.25 -6.62 12.86
N PRO A 37 19.58 -6.83 12.93
CA PRO A 37 20.15 -8.14 13.24
C PRO A 37 19.86 -8.63 14.66
N LEU A 38 19.60 -7.73 15.62
CA LEU A 38 19.32 -8.10 17.02
C LEU A 38 17.90 -8.65 17.17
N GLN A 39 16.95 -8.06 16.45
CA GLN A 39 15.54 -8.47 16.47
C GLN A 39 15.20 -9.48 15.38
N GLY A 40 16.04 -9.63 14.36
CA GLY A 40 15.78 -10.50 13.21
C GLY A 40 14.58 -10.07 12.37
N ARG A 41 14.27 -8.77 12.34
CA ARG A 41 13.08 -8.22 11.67
C ARG A 41 13.34 -6.87 11.01
N TYR A 42 12.52 -6.51 10.02
CA TYR A 42 12.63 -5.21 9.38
C TYR A 42 12.18 -4.10 10.32
N ILE A 43 12.89 -2.97 10.31
CA ILE A 43 12.53 -1.76 11.07
C ILE A 43 11.58 -0.83 10.30
N THR A 44 11.57 -0.96 8.98
CA THR A 44 10.70 -0.23 8.06
C THR A 44 9.54 -1.10 7.61
N GLN A 45 8.33 -0.54 7.56
CA GLN A 45 7.14 -1.23 7.05
C GLN A 45 7.31 -1.62 5.58
N ASP A 46 6.81 -2.80 5.19
CA ASP A 46 6.82 -3.23 3.79
C ASP A 46 6.07 -2.24 2.87
N PRO A 47 6.72 -1.70 1.82
CA PRO A 47 6.06 -0.80 0.87
C PRO A 47 4.91 -1.46 0.08
N ILE A 48 4.83 -2.80 -0.01
CA ILE A 48 3.67 -3.47 -0.63
C ILE A 48 2.51 -3.69 0.37
N GLY A 49 2.69 -3.28 1.63
CA GLY A 49 1.72 -3.40 2.70
C GLY A 49 1.35 -4.86 2.98
N LEU A 50 0.06 -5.11 3.23
CA LEU A 50 -0.46 -6.43 3.62
C LEU A 50 -0.34 -7.51 2.52
N LYS A 51 0.08 -7.15 1.30
CA LYS A 51 0.35 -8.13 0.23
C LYS A 51 1.55 -9.02 0.52
N GLY A 52 2.50 -8.56 1.34
CA GLY A 52 3.66 -9.34 1.80
C GLY A 52 3.38 -10.21 3.04
N GLY A 53 2.14 -10.18 3.55
CA GLY A 53 1.71 -10.92 4.73
C GLY A 53 1.06 -10.04 5.80
N LEU A 54 0.51 -10.69 6.82
CA LEU A 54 -0.21 -10.01 7.91
C LEU A 54 0.71 -9.16 8.80
N ASN A 55 2.00 -9.47 8.86
CA ASN A 55 2.98 -8.71 9.64
C ASN A 55 3.98 -8.04 8.68
N PRO A 56 3.89 -6.70 8.50
CA PRO A 56 4.67 -5.98 7.49
C PRO A 56 6.13 -5.76 7.87
N TYR A 57 6.56 -6.25 9.04
CA TYR A 57 7.94 -6.14 9.54
C TYR A 57 8.67 -7.49 9.55
N THR A 58 8.01 -8.57 9.13
CA THR A 58 8.57 -9.92 9.23
C THR A 58 9.68 -10.14 8.20
N TYR A 59 10.81 -10.66 8.67
CA TYR A 59 11.79 -11.35 7.82
C TYR A 59 11.42 -12.84 7.75
N PRO A 60 11.70 -13.57 6.65
CA PRO A 60 11.33 -14.98 6.54
C PRO A 60 11.71 -15.81 7.77
N LEU A 61 10.75 -16.56 8.32
CA LEU A 61 10.92 -17.32 9.56
C LEU A 61 12.03 -18.38 9.44
N ASN A 62 12.24 -18.89 8.24
CA ASN A 62 13.28 -19.88 7.97
C ASN A 62 14.32 -19.32 6.97
N PRO A 63 15.39 -18.66 7.45
CA PRO A 63 16.42 -18.06 6.59
C PRO A 63 17.27 -19.09 5.83
N THR A 64 17.07 -20.39 6.08
CA THR A 64 17.76 -21.46 5.33
C THR A 64 17.03 -21.89 4.07
N THR A 65 15.70 -21.81 4.08
CA THR A 65 14.84 -22.16 2.93
C THR A 65 14.40 -20.93 2.16
N ASP A 66 14.23 -19.81 2.86
CA ASP A 66 13.63 -18.61 2.34
C ASP A 66 14.59 -17.42 2.44
N ALA A 67 14.86 -16.81 1.30
CA ALA A 67 15.55 -15.55 1.20
C ALA A 67 14.57 -14.50 0.67
N ASP A 68 14.75 -13.25 1.08
CA ASP A 68 14.00 -12.10 0.56
C ASP A 68 14.95 -11.20 -0.25
N PRO A 69 15.23 -11.52 -1.53
CA PRO A 69 16.26 -10.83 -2.30
C PRO A 69 15.89 -9.39 -2.64
N LEU A 70 14.59 -9.08 -2.64
CA LEU A 70 14.09 -7.77 -2.97
C LEU A 70 13.77 -6.93 -1.74
N GLY A 71 13.70 -7.53 -0.54
CA GLY A 71 13.18 -6.85 0.62
C GLY A 71 11.67 -6.59 0.49
N LEU A 72 10.88 -7.49 -0.12
CA LEU A 72 9.46 -7.32 -0.42
C LEU A 72 8.63 -8.61 -0.22
N PHE A 73 9.12 -9.55 0.60
CA PHE A 73 8.77 -10.98 0.52
C PHE A 73 7.31 -11.31 0.16
N VAL A 74 7.13 -11.92 -1.02
CA VAL A 74 5.92 -12.60 -1.48
C VAL A 74 6.33 -14.04 -1.80
N MET A 75 5.93 -15.00 -0.97
CA MET A 75 5.98 -16.41 -1.36
C MET A 75 4.71 -16.75 -2.14
N LEU A 76 4.73 -16.46 -3.45
CA LEU A 76 3.83 -17.08 -4.42
C LEU A 76 4.67 -18.17 -5.12
N LEU A 77 4.43 -19.43 -4.79
CA LEU A 77 4.97 -20.53 -5.60
C LEU A 77 4.48 -20.36 -7.05
N PRO A 78 5.36 -20.43 -8.07
CA PRO A 78 4.95 -20.28 -9.46
C PRO A 78 4.19 -21.52 -9.92
N ILE A 79 2.99 -21.25 -10.43
CA ILE A 79 2.27 -22.02 -11.42
C ILE A 79 3.26 -22.44 -12.53
N ILE A 80 3.52 -23.73 -12.71
CA ILE A 80 4.16 -24.23 -13.94
C ILE A 80 3.05 -24.67 -14.90
N GLY A 81 2.86 -23.86 -15.93
CA GLY A 81 2.59 -24.31 -17.31
C GLY A 81 1.23 -24.89 -17.62
N GLU A 82 0.35 -24.06 -18.17
CA GLU A 82 -0.92 -24.44 -18.79
C GLU A 82 -0.79 -25.41 -19.99
N VAL A 83 -1.75 -26.34 -20.06
CA VAL A 83 -2.33 -27.00 -21.25
C VAL A 83 -1.53 -28.11 -21.93
N ALA A 84 -2.00 -29.35 -21.74
CA ALA A 84 -2.30 -30.21 -22.85
C ALA A 84 -3.41 -31.23 -22.51
N ILE A 85 -4.56 -31.02 -23.15
CA ILE A 85 -5.37 -32.10 -23.74
C ILE A 85 -6.30 -32.87 -22.77
N ASN A 86 -7.50 -32.30 -22.62
CA ASN A 86 -8.82 -32.91 -22.83
C ASN A 86 -8.88 -34.44 -23.11
N TRP A 87 -9.92 -35.09 -22.56
CA TRP A 87 -10.40 -36.49 -22.74
C TRP A 87 -9.74 -37.58 -21.86
N LEU A 88 -10.35 -37.87 -20.70
CA LEU A 88 -11.06 -39.14 -20.50
C LEU A 88 -11.92 -39.11 -19.21
N VAL A 89 -13.21 -38.76 -19.37
CA VAL A 89 -14.25 -39.42 -18.57
C VAL A 89 -14.48 -40.78 -19.21
N VAL A 90 -13.84 -41.84 -18.73
CA VAL A 90 -14.21 -43.27 -18.75
C VAL A 90 -13.20 -43.92 -17.78
N GLY A 91 -13.49 -44.52 -16.63
CA GLY A 91 -14.47 -45.54 -16.27
C GLY A 91 -13.72 -46.65 -15.49
N SER A 92 -14.32 -47.13 -14.39
CA SER A 92 -13.99 -48.34 -13.59
C SER A 92 -12.86 -48.34 -12.54
N GLY A 93 -13.26 -48.22 -11.27
CA GLY A 93 -13.41 -49.39 -10.36
C GLY A 93 -12.19 -49.90 -9.57
N VAL A 94 -12.41 -50.05 -8.24
CA VAL A 94 -11.78 -50.93 -7.22
C VAL A 94 -10.33 -50.57 -6.79
N ALA A 95 -9.87 -50.71 -5.54
CA ALA A 95 -10.42 -51.01 -4.22
C ALA A 95 -9.31 -50.70 -3.17
N GLY A 96 -9.71 -50.37 -1.93
CA GLY A 96 -8.88 -50.65 -0.75
C GLY A 96 -8.00 -49.52 -0.19
N GLY A 97 -8.58 -48.73 0.72
CA GLY A 97 -8.02 -48.45 2.05
C GLY A 97 -6.78 -47.55 2.20
N ALA A 98 -7.01 -46.30 2.60
CA ALA A 98 -6.27 -45.63 3.69
C ALA A 98 -7.10 -44.45 4.22
N VAL A 99 -7.18 -44.35 5.55
CA VAL A 99 -8.02 -43.46 6.34
C VAL A 99 -7.33 -42.12 6.55
N LEU A 100 -8.03 -40.99 6.40
CA LEU A 100 -7.82 -39.80 7.23
C LEU A 100 -9.17 -39.13 7.53
N ALA A 101 -9.39 -38.84 8.81
CA ALA A 101 -10.66 -38.54 9.43
C ALA A 101 -11.33 -37.26 8.90
N THR A 102 -12.66 -37.32 8.77
CA THR A 102 -13.55 -36.18 8.52
C THR A 102 -13.77 -35.39 9.82
N PRO A 103 -13.81 -34.04 9.80
CA PRO A 103 -14.47 -33.28 10.85
C PRO A 103 -15.97 -33.32 10.59
N SER A 104 -16.70 -34.15 11.34
CA SER A 104 -18.17 -34.17 11.37
C SER A 104 -18.68 -33.26 12.49
N ASP A 105 -19.55 -32.32 12.11
CA ASP A 105 -20.64 -31.67 12.87
C ASP A 105 -20.27 -30.84 14.13
N ALA A 106 -20.72 -29.61 14.42
CA ALA A 106 -21.74 -28.67 13.95
C ALA A 106 -21.59 -27.39 14.88
N PRO A 107 -22.15 -26.18 14.63
CA PRO A 107 -23.43 -25.94 13.96
C PRO A 107 -23.41 -24.94 12.80
N GLN A 108 -24.33 -25.24 11.89
CA GLN A 108 -24.82 -24.37 10.82
C GLN A 108 -25.26 -23.01 11.37
N SER A 109 -24.67 -21.94 10.85
CA SER A 109 -25.46 -20.76 10.50
C SER A 109 -25.67 -20.78 8.99
N LYS A 110 -26.86 -21.22 8.57
CA LYS A 110 -27.37 -20.92 7.24
C LYS A 110 -27.69 -19.44 7.21
N ALA A 111 -26.87 -18.62 6.55
CA ALA A 111 -27.30 -17.31 6.07
C ALA A 111 -26.50 -16.93 4.82
N LYS A 112 -27.11 -17.27 3.68
CA LYS A 112 -26.97 -16.65 2.36
C LYS A 112 -25.56 -16.55 1.77
N THR A 113 -25.19 -17.59 1.02
CA THR A 113 -24.42 -17.45 -0.20
C THR A 113 -25.18 -16.51 -1.14
N GLU A 114 -24.94 -15.20 -1.03
CA GLU A 114 -25.09 -14.32 -2.19
C GLU A 114 -23.75 -14.30 -2.90
N SER A 115 -23.83 -14.74 -4.14
CA SER A 115 -22.75 -14.81 -5.10
C SER A 115 -21.86 -13.55 -5.09
N LEU A 116 -20.60 -13.71 -4.71
CA LEU A 116 -19.51 -12.80 -5.07
C LEU A 116 -19.10 -12.99 -6.55
N THR A 117 -20.06 -13.30 -7.43
CA THR A 117 -19.94 -13.19 -8.90
C THR A 117 -20.68 -11.97 -9.44
N LYS A 118 -20.81 -10.94 -8.60
CA LYS A 118 -20.94 -9.55 -9.03
C LYS A 118 -19.97 -8.70 -8.22
N CYS A 119 -18.68 -8.78 -8.57
CA CYS A 119 -17.95 -7.52 -8.65
C CYS A 119 -18.62 -6.78 -9.81
N ASP A 120 -19.72 -6.08 -9.54
CA ASP A 120 -20.15 -5.02 -10.43
C ASP A 120 -18.89 -4.20 -10.63
N THR A 121 -18.37 -4.18 -11.85
CA THR A 121 -17.21 -3.40 -12.23
C THR A 121 -17.46 -2.00 -11.71
N ALA A 122 -16.85 -1.65 -10.57
CA ALA A 122 -17.09 -0.37 -9.93
C ALA A 122 -16.71 0.65 -10.99
N LYS A 123 -17.72 1.33 -11.51
CA LYS A 123 -17.61 2.21 -12.66
C LYS A 123 -16.54 3.22 -12.31
N LEU A 124 -15.34 3.07 -12.88
CA LEU A 124 -14.19 3.89 -12.51
C LEU A 124 -14.54 5.34 -12.83
N CYS A 125 -14.54 6.19 -11.82
CA CYS A 125 -14.92 7.57 -12.01
C CYS A 125 -13.90 8.29 -12.90
N PRO A 126 -14.36 9.17 -13.81
CA PRO A 126 -13.44 9.96 -14.61
C PRO A 126 -12.62 10.90 -13.72
N PRO A 127 -11.42 11.31 -14.17
CA PRO A 127 -10.61 12.28 -13.45
C PRO A 127 -11.32 13.64 -13.38
N CYS A 128 -11.20 14.33 -12.24
CA CYS A 128 -11.82 15.64 -12.03
C CYS A 128 -11.17 16.69 -12.95
N LYS A 129 -12.00 17.42 -13.69
CA LYS A 129 -11.56 18.52 -14.56
C LYS A 129 -12.13 19.84 -14.07
N THR A 130 -11.32 20.88 -14.03
CA THR A 130 -11.78 22.25 -13.75
C THR A 130 -12.34 22.91 -15.00
N ILE A 131 -13.03 24.03 -14.85
CA ILE A 131 -13.53 24.84 -15.97
C ILE A 131 -12.43 25.30 -16.94
N SER A 132 -11.18 25.41 -16.48
CA SER A 132 -10.02 25.78 -17.30
C SER A 132 -9.45 24.59 -18.08
N GLY A 133 -9.99 23.38 -17.87
CA GLY A 133 -9.53 22.14 -18.48
C GLY A 133 -8.39 21.45 -17.73
N ARG A 134 -7.97 21.95 -16.57
CA ARG A 134 -6.93 21.32 -15.74
C ARG A 134 -7.46 20.04 -15.09
N ILE A 135 -6.67 18.97 -15.14
CA ILE A 135 -6.99 17.72 -14.45
C ILE A 135 -6.45 17.81 -13.02
N ILE A 136 -7.34 17.63 -12.03
CA ILE A 136 -7.00 17.65 -10.61
C ILE A 136 -7.17 16.23 -10.05
N PRO A 137 -6.09 15.58 -9.58
CA PRO A 137 -6.24 14.32 -8.87
C PRO A 137 -6.99 14.52 -7.56
N VAL A 138 -7.72 13.49 -7.12
CA VAL A 138 -8.29 13.47 -5.76
C VAL A 138 -7.18 13.62 -4.72
N LYS A 139 -7.48 14.22 -3.57
CA LYS A 139 -6.52 14.57 -2.50
C LYS A 139 -5.56 15.73 -2.82
N THR A 140 -5.72 16.40 -3.96
CA THR A 140 -4.97 17.63 -4.24
C THR A 140 -5.44 18.76 -3.33
N LEU A 141 -4.48 19.52 -2.78
CA LEU A 141 -4.76 20.71 -1.99
C LEU A 141 -4.88 21.95 -2.88
N SER A 142 -5.75 22.86 -2.46
CA SER A 142 -5.97 24.13 -3.13
C SER A 142 -6.22 25.26 -2.14
N TYR A 143 -6.06 26.49 -2.61
CA TYR A 143 -6.36 27.72 -1.88
C TYR A 143 -7.07 28.69 -2.81
N ARG A 144 -7.85 29.63 -2.27
CA ARG A 144 -8.41 30.71 -3.10
C ARG A 144 -7.51 31.95 -3.02
N PRO A 145 -6.86 32.37 -4.12
CA PRO A 145 -5.94 33.51 -4.09
C PRO A 145 -6.55 34.86 -3.69
N LEU A 146 -7.88 35.00 -3.82
CA LEU A 146 -8.60 36.25 -3.51
C LEU A 146 -9.21 36.25 -2.09
N ASP A 147 -9.24 35.11 -1.40
CA ASP A 147 -9.77 35.01 -0.02
C ASP A 147 -8.61 35.03 0.99
N GLU A 148 -7.68 35.99 0.82
CA GLU A 148 -6.63 36.22 1.81
C GLU A 148 -7.26 36.89 3.04
N ILE A 149 -7.10 36.25 4.20
CA ILE A 149 -7.65 36.77 5.45
C ILE A 149 -6.66 37.79 6.00
N PRO A 150 -7.09 39.04 6.28
CA PRO A 150 -6.20 40.10 6.73
C PRO A 150 -5.60 39.81 8.10
N ASP A 151 -4.46 40.44 8.38
CA ASP A 151 -3.62 40.19 9.57
C ASP A 151 -4.35 40.30 10.92
N ASP A 152 -5.45 41.05 10.98
CA ASP A 152 -6.24 41.33 12.18
C ASP A 152 -7.16 40.17 12.61
N LYS A 153 -7.31 39.12 11.79
CA LYS A 153 -8.17 37.97 12.09
C LYS A 153 -7.34 36.72 12.39
N MET A 154 -7.71 36.03 13.47
CA MET A 154 -7.17 34.71 13.80
C MET A 154 -8.16 33.62 13.40
N GLU A 155 -7.73 32.71 12.52
CA GLU A 155 -8.44 31.46 12.24
C GLU A 155 -7.52 30.27 12.52
N HIS A 156 -8.08 29.18 13.03
CA HIS A 156 -7.35 27.93 13.30
C HIS A 156 -6.06 28.10 14.12
N GLY A 157 -5.98 29.13 14.98
CA GLY A 157 -4.83 29.42 15.84
C GLY A 157 -3.65 30.12 15.14
N VAL A 158 -3.83 30.56 13.89
CA VAL A 158 -2.81 31.28 13.11
C VAL A 158 -3.17 32.76 13.05
N TYR A 159 -2.21 33.63 13.39
CA TYR A 159 -2.31 35.08 13.29
C TYR A 159 -1.53 35.62 12.09
N GLY A 160 -1.98 36.74 11.55
CA GLY A 160 -1.42 37.34 10.32
C GLY A 160 -2.08 36.79 9.06
N SER A 161 -1.59 37.21 7.90
CA SER A 161 -2.20 36.92 6.62
C SER A 161 -2.13 35.43 6.30
N HIS A 162 -3.29 34.83 6.00
CA HIS A 162 -3.40 33.39 5.75
C HIS A 162 -4.53 33.04 4.79
N HIS A 163 -4.45 31.83 4.25
CA HIS A 163 -5.40 31.26 3.31
C HIS A 163 -6.04 29.99 3.86
N ASN A 164 -7.34 29.84 3.60
CA ASN A 164 -8.06 28.60 3.85
C ASN A 164 -7.68 27.55 2.80
N ILE A 165 -7.39 26.33 3.28
CA ILE A 165 -7.02 25.20 2.42
C ILE A 165 -8.23 24.32 2.13
N PHE A 166 -8.30 23.84 0.89
CA PHE A 166 -9.37 22.96 0.40
C PHE A 166 -8.78 21.73 -0.26
N GLU A 167 -9.43 20.58 -0.11
CA GLU A 167 -9.00 19.31 -0.68
C GLU A 167 -9.99 18.84 -1.75
N ALA A 168 -9.48 18.37 -2.89
CA ALA A 168 -10.28 17.80 -3.96
C ALA A 168 -10.79 16.41 -3.58
N ASN A 169 -12.11 16.24 -3.52
CA ASN A 169 -12.77 14.96 -3.24
C ASN A 169 -13.77 14.60 -4.35
N GLN A 170 -14.05 13.30 -4.47
CA GLN A 170 -14.95 12.76 -5.47
C GLN A 170 -16.01 11.87 -4.81
N ALA A 171 -17.28 12.08 -5.17
CA ALA A 171 -18.38 11.28 -4.70
C ALA A 171 -18.30 9.85 -5.26
N PRO A 172 -18.57 8.81 -4.43
CA PRO A 172 -18.60 7.44 -4.90
C PRO A 172 -19.61 7.20 -6.03
N SER A 173 -19.34 6.20 -6.88
CA SER A 173 -20.18 5.85 -8.03
C SER A 173 -21.58 5.34 -7.66
N ASN A 174 -21.79 4.93 -6.40
CA ASN A 174 -23.06 4.42 -5.88
C ASN A 174 -23.94 5.50 -5.24
N THR A 175 -23.60 6.78 -5.41
CA THR A 175 -24.36 7.91 -4.85
C THR A 175 -25.38 8.49 -5.84
N PRO A 176 -26.40 9.24 -5.39
CA PRO A 176 -27.38 9.89 -6.27
C PRO A 176 -26.77 10.84 -7.31
N LYS A 177 -25.56 11.35 -7.06
CA LYS A 177 -24.74 12.12 -8.00
C LYS A 177 -23.38 11.43 -8.18
N PRO A 178 -23.31 10.40 -9.04
CA PRO A 178 -22.12 9.57 -9.15
C PRO A 178 -20.92 10.37 -9.66
N CYS A 179 -19.74 10.16 -9.08
CA CYS A 179 -18.47 10.71 -9.54
C CYS A 179 -18.36 12.25 -9.56
N LYS A 180 -19.26 12.96 -8.83
CA LYS A 180 -19.19 14.41 -8.71
C LYS A 180 -17.95 14.84 -7.92
N CYS A 181 -17.15 15.73 -8.50
CA CYS A 181 -15.97 16.31 -7.84
C CYS A 181 -16.37 17.58 -7.08
N PHE A 182 -15.81 17.75 -5.88
CA PHE A 182 -16.07 18.90 -5.03
C PHE A 182 -14.88 19.21 -4.12
N TRP A 183 -14.80 20.45 -3.68
CA TRP A 183 -13.80 20.91 -2.74
C TRP A 183 -14.31 20.80 -1.30
N VAL A 184 -13.45 20.33 -0.39
CA VAL A 184 -13.75 20.23 1.05
C VAL A 184 -12.80 21.14 1.82
N LYS A 185 -13.35 22.08 2.61
CA LYS A 185 -12.57 22.97 3.48
C LYS A 185 -11.85 22.15 4.54
N GLN A 186 -10.56 22.38 4.70
CA GLN A 186 -9.71 21.74 5.70
C GLN A 186 -9.74 22.52 7.02
N GLY A 187 -9.38 21.83 8.11
CA GLY A 187 -9.35 22.38 9.46
C GLY A 187 -8.08 23.17 9.81
N TYR A 188 -7.32 23.63 8.81
CA TYR A 188 -6.09 24.40 8.98
C TYR A 188 -5.94 25.45 7.87
N VAL A 189 -5.09 26.44 8.14
CA VAL A 189 -4.78 27.56 7.25
C VAL A 189 -3.28 27.62 7.01
N LEU A 190 -2.87 28.17 5.87
CA LEU A 190 -1.46 28.36 5.53
C LEU A 190 -1.18 29.82 5.24
N LYS A 191 0.00 30.28 5.61
CA LYS A 191 0.50 31.61 5.28
C LYS A 191 0.97 31.67 3.82
N PRO A 192 0.99 32.84 3.15
CA PRO A 192 1.36 32.96 1.74
C PRO A 192 2.69 32.32 1.36
N TRP A 193 3.68 32.34 2.26
CA TRP A 193 5.00 31.75 2.04
C TRP A 193 5.08 30.24 2.34
N GLU A 194 4.06 29.65 2.95
CA GLU A 194 3.96 28.20 3.19
C GLU A 194 3.27 27.47 2.03
N ILE A 195 2.74 28.22 1.05
CA ILE A 195 2.07 27.66 -0.12
C ILE A 195 3.13 27.11 -1.09
N SER A 196 3.29 25.79 -1.09
CA SER A 196 4.14 25.05 -2.04
C SER A 196 3.54 25.06 -3.46
N SER A 197 4.37 24.80 -4.47
CA SER A 197 3.95 24.63 -5.87
C SER A 197 2.95 23.50 -6.09
N ASP A 198 2.84 22.56 -5.14
CA ASP A 198 1.90 21.44 -5.20
C ASP A 198 0.46 21.85 -4.88
N ILE A 199 0.28 23.02 -4.26
CA ILE A 199 -1.03 23.55 -3.88
C ILE A 199 -1.53 24.46 -5.01
N VAL A 200 -2.64 24.06 -5.64
CA VAL A 200 -3.17 24.75 -6.83
C VAL A 200 -4.16 25.87 -6.46
N PRO A 201 -4.29 26.92 -7.27
CA PRO A 201 -5.38 27.87 -7.11
C PRO A 201 -6.73 27.15 -7.32
N MET A 202 -7.68 27.42 -6.42
CA MET A 202 -9.01 26.80 -6.42
C MET A 202 -9.83 27.28 -7.62
N GLU A 203 -10.34 26.32 -8.39
CA GLU A 203 -11.24 26.56 -9.52
C GLU A 203 -12.47 25.66 -9.42
N PRO A 204 -13.64 26.08 -9.91
CA PRO A 204 -14.81 25.21 -9.95
C PRO A 204 -14.57 24.01 -10.88
N PHE A 205 -15.08 22.85 -10.47
CA PHE A 205 -15.10 21.66 -11.30
C PHE A 205 -16.16 21.78 -12.39
N LEU A 206 -15.87 21.21 -13.56
CA LEU A 206 -16.86 21.02 -14.61
C LEU A 206 -17.89 19.99 -14.12
N GLU A 207 -19.18 20.34 -14.17
CA GLU A 207 -20.29 19.46 -13.78
C GLU A 207 -20.61 18.41 -14.85
#